data_AF-A0A317HV59-F1
#
_entry.id   AF-A0A317HV59-F1
#
_cell.length_a   1.000
_cell.length_b   1.000
_cell.length_c   1.000
_cell.angle_alpha   90.00
_cell.angle_beta   90.00
_cell.angle_gamma   90.00
#
_symmetry.space_group_name_H-M   'P 1'
#
loop_
_entity.id
_entity.type
_entity.pdbx_description
1 polymer ?
#
loop_
_entity_poly.entity_id
_entity_poly.type
_entity_poly.pdbx_seq_one_letter_code
_entity_poly.pdbx_strand_id
1 'polypeptide(L)' 'MEVTKALAALQPLYGKNNIEIITIDGNRIRGTVRSLRTTQALTTPSVKMECANGEIVKIPFPSISEIKDHN' A
#
# COMPACT_ATOMS: atom_id res chain seq x y z
N MET A 1 -7.96 2.45 -15.21
CA MET A 1 -6.69 1.76 -15.56
C MET A 1 -5.60 1.90 -14.48
N GLU A 2 -5.84 2.64 -13.38
CA GLU A 2 -4.80 2.95 -12.38
C GLU A 2 -4.55 1.85 -11.34
N VAL A 3 -5.57 1.06 -11.00
CA VAL A 3 -5.48 -0.08 -10.06
C VAL A 3 -4.36 -1.05 -10.42
N THR A 4 -4.18 -1.31 -11.72
CA THR A 4 -3.22 -2.29 -12.21
C THR A 4 -1.77 -1.84 -11.99
N LYS A 5 -1.49 -0.53 -12.05
CA LYS A 5 -0.14 0.01 -11.80
C LYS A 5 0.23 -0.05 -10.32
N ALA A 6 -0.67 0.35 -9.44
CA ALA A 6 -0.48 0.24 -7.99
C ALA A 6 -0.31 -1.23 -7.57
N LEU A 7 -1.07 -2.15 -8.18
CA LEU A 7 -0.92 -3.58 -7.91
C LEU A 7 0.45 -4.10 -8.35
N ALA A 8 0.88 -3.79 -9.57
CA ALA A 8 2.17 -4.23 -10.09
C ALA A 8 3.35 -3.66 -9.27
N ALA A 9 3.23 -2.45 -8.74
CA ALA A 9 4.24 -1.85 -7.87
C ALA A 9 4.25 -2.48 -6.46
N LEU A 10 3.09 -2.88 -5.94
CA LEU A 10 2.96 -3.44 -4.58
C LEU A 10 3.21 -4.96 -4.51
N GLN A 11 2.92 -5.71 -5.57
CA GLN A 11 3.19 -7.15 -5.63
C GLN A 11 4.63 -7.54 -5.23
N PRO A 12 5.69 -6.92 -5.77
CA PRO A 12 7.06 -7.24 -5.38
C PRO A 12 7.45 -6.72 -3.98
N LEU A 13 6.66 -5.82 -3.40
CA LEU A 13 6.88 -5.26 -2.07
C LEU A 13 6.16 -6.04 -0.97
N TYR A 14 5.39 -7.08 -1.32
CA TYR A 14 4.71 -7.92 -0.36
C TYR A 14 5.70 -8.60 0.59
N GLY A 15 5.52 -8.41 1.90
CA GLY A 15 6.46 -8.92 2.91
C GLY A 15 7.77 -8.14 3.03
N LYS A 16 7.98 -7.09 2.22
CA LYS A 16 9.07 -6.13 2.46
C LYS A 16 8.72 -5.23 3.63
N ASN A 17 9.73 -5.04 4.48
CA ASN A 17 9.71 -4.09 5.57
C ASN A 17 10.29 -2.76 5.06
N ASN A 18 9.98 -1.66 5.75
CA ASN A 18 10.54 -0.34 5.42
C ASN A 18 10.02 0.28 4.12
N ILE A 19 8.77 0.02 3.77
CA ILE A 19 8.06 0.65 2.65
C ILE A 19 7.41 1.94 3.14
N GLU A 20 7.56 3.03 2.39
CA GLU A 20 6.86 4.30 2.63
C GLU A 20 5.82 4.53 1.54
N ILE A 21 4.56 4.64 1.94
CA ILE A 21 3.44 4.95 1.05
C ILE A 21 3.02 6.39 1.30
N ILE A 22 3.10 7.21 0.26
CA ILE A 22 2.62 8.59 0.27
C ILE A 22 1.25 8.60 -0.39
N THR A 23 0.25 9.07 0.33
CA THR A 23 -1.11 9.23 -0.21
C THR A 23 -1.25 10.54 -0.98
N ILE A 24 -2.26 10.62 -1.86
CA ILE A 24 -2.60 11.84 -2.60
C ILE A 24 -2.95 13.03 -1.67
N ASP A 25 -3.37 12.72 -0.45
CA ASP A 25 -3.71 13.67 0.59
C ASP A 25 -2.45 14.20 1.34
N GLY A 26 -1.27 13.67 1.01
CA GLY A 26 0.01 14.04 1.64
C GLY A 26 0.38 13.20 2.86
N ASN A 27 -0.51 12.30 3.32
CA ASN A 27 -0.21 11.40 4.43
C ASN A 27 0.88 10.40 4.04
N ARG A 28 1.83 10.18 4.94
CA ARG A 28 2.94 9.24 4.75
C ARG A 28 2.82 8.10 5.74
N ILE A 29 2.67 6.89 5.22
CA ILE A 29 2.55 5.68 6.02
C ILE A 29 3.78 4.83 5.75
N ARG A 30 4.64 4.69 6.76
CA ARG A 30 5.84 3.87 6.68
C ARG A 30 5.69 2.61 7.52
N GLY A 31 6.08 1.48 6.95
CA GLY A 31 5.90 0.19 7.59
C GLY A 31 6.18 -1.00 6.69
N THR A 32 5.61 -2.14 7.07
CA THR A 32 5.72 -3.42 6.36
C THR A 32 4.44 -3.70 5.59
N VAL A 33 4.56 -4.10 4.33
CA VAL A 33 3.40 -4.52 3.54
C VAL A 33 2.96 -5.91 4.01
N ARG A 34 1.91 -5.96 4.83
CA ARG A 34 1.37 -7.20 5.39
C ARG A 34 0.47 -7.96 4.44
N SER A 35 -0.40 -7.25 3.72
CA SER A 35 -1.39 -7.87 2.85
C SER A 35 -1.84 -6.96 1.73
N LEU A 36 -2.05 -7.55 0.55
CA LEU A 36 -2.69 -6.89 -0.58
C LEU A 36 -4.08 -7.49 -0.75
N ARG A 37 -5.10 -6.66 -0.60
CA ARG A 37 -6.49 -7.09 -0.78
C ARG A 37 -6.98 -6.61 -2.14
N THR A 38 -6.80 -7.46 -3.15
CA THR A 38 -7.41 -7.34 -4.49
C THR A 38 -8.78 -8.00 -4.46
N THR A 39 -9.78 -7.28 -3.99
CA THR A 39 -11.14 -7.83 -3.92
C THR A 39 -11.89 -7.69 -5.25
N GLN A 40 -12.84 -8.60 -5.47
CA GLN A 40 -13.66 -8.78 -6.68
C GLN A 40 -14.42 -7.50 -7.09
N ALA A 41 -15.00 -7.55 -8.30
CA ALA A 41 -15.56 -6.51 -9.19
C ALA A 41 -16.29 -5.27 -8.60
N LEU A 42 -16.52 -5.16 -7.29
CA LEU A 42 -17.31 -4.10 -6.65
C LEU A 42 -16.63 -3.45 -5.43
N THR A 43 -15.35 -3.72 -5.18
CA THR A 43 -14.66 -3.19 -3.98
C THR A 43 -13.31 -2.58 -4.32
N THR A 44 -13.02 -1.41 -3.73
CA THR A 44 -11.78 -0.68 -3.98
C THR A 44 -10.58 -1.49 -3.46
N PRO A 45 -9.60 -1.79 -4.32
CA PRO A 45 -8.39 -2.50 -3.91
C PRO A 45 -7.62 -1.67 -2.87
N SER A 46 -7.04 -2.37 -1.89
CA SER A 46 -6.36 -1.73 -0.77
C SER A 46 -5.17 -2.54 -0.28
N VAL A 47 -4.16 -1.85 0.22
CA VAL A 47 -2.99 -2.43 0.88
C VAL A 47 -3.14 -2.28 2.38
N LYS A 48 -2.77 -3.32 3.13
CA LYS A 48 -2.58 -3.25 4.57
C LYS A 48 -1.09 -3.10 4.87
N MET A 49 -0.76 -1.98 5.46
CA MET A 49 0.55 -1.64 5.99
C MET A 49 0.54 -1.87 7.49
N GLU A 50 1.57 -2.51 8.03
CA GLU A 50 1.84 -2.52 9.45
C GLU A 50 2.90 -1.47 9.76
N CYS A 51 2.52 -0.42 10.49
CA CYS A 51 3.45 0.61 10.92
C CYS A 51 4.41 0.10 12.00
N ALA A 52 5.50 0.84 12.21
CA ALA A 52 6.52 0.48 13.21
C ALA A 52 5.99 0.41 14.65
N ASN A 53 4.85 1.04 14.93
CA ASN A 53 4.11 0.95 16.19
C ASN A 53 3.23 -0.30 16.31
N GLY A 54 3.23 -1.20 15.31
CA GLY A 54 2.36 -2.38 15.24
C GLY A 54 0.94 -2.08 14.77
N GLU A 55 0.62 -0.84 14.40
CA GLU A 55 -0.71 -0.47 13.90
C GLU A 55 -0.90 -0.94 12.44
N ILE A 56 -2.02 -1.59 12.16
CA ILE A 56 -2.36 -2.03 10.80
C ILE A 56 -3.22 -0.96 10.12
N VAL A 57 -2.61 -0.22 9.21
CA VAL A 57 -3.25 0.82 8.40
C VAL A 57 -3.69 0.25 7.06
N LYS A 58 -4.97 0.46 6.71
CA LYS A 58 -5.52 0.08 5.40
C LYS A 58 -5.52 1.30 4.48
N ILE A 59 -4.80 1.23 3.36
CA ILE A 59 -4.69 2.31 2.39
C ILE A 59 -5.36 1.88 1.07
N PRO A 60 -6.34 2.64 0.55
CA PRO A 60 -6.92 2.37 -0.76
C PRO A 60 -5.89 2.66 -1.85
N PHE A 61 -5.80 1.79 -2.86
CA PHE A 61 -4.92 2.00 -4.02
C PHE A 61 -5.13 3.34 -4.73
N PRO A 62 -6.37 3.82 -4.99
CA PRO A 62 -6.56 5.14 -5.63
C PRO A 62 -6.10 6.31 -4.76
N SER A 63 -5.90 6.09 -3.46
CA SER A 63 -5.36 7.12 -2.57
C SER A 63 -3.84 7.10 -2.52
N ILE A 64 -3.16 6.14 -3.16
CA ILE A 64 -1.70 6.06 -3.18
C ILE A 64 -1.17 6.98 -4.29
N SER A 65 -0.40 7.98 -3.90
CA SER A 65 0.29 8.86 -4.84
C SER A 65 1.66 8.30 -5.21
N GLU A 66 2.42 7.81 -4.24
CA GLU A 66 3.79 7.35 -4.44
C GLU A 66 4.13 6.24 -3.43
N ILE A 67 4.97 5.30 -3.85
CA ILE A 67 5.47 4.20 -3.02
C ILE A 67 6.99 4.21 -3.10
N LYS A 68 7.65 4.25 -1.95
CA LYS A 68 9.11 4.23 -1.83
C LYS A 68 9.54 2.97 -1.08
N ASP A 69 10.45 2.24 -1.69
CA ASP A 69 11.17 1.15 -1.05
C ASP A 69 12.49 1.69 -0.51
N HIS A 70 12.71 1.60 0.81
CA HIS A 70 13.94 2.04 1.46
C HIS A 70 14.90 0.88 1.76
N ASN A 71 14.67 -0.29 1.16
CA ASN A 71 15.49 -1.49 1.34
C ASN A 71 16.29 -1.83 0.07
#